data_AF-A0AAW7XBJ7-F1
#
_entry.id   AF-A0AAW7XBJ7-F1
#
_cell.length_a   1.000
_cell.length_b   1.000
_cell.length_c   1.000
_cell.angle_alpha   90.00
_cell.angle_beta   90.00
_cell.angle_gamma   90.00
#
_symmetry.space_group_name_H-M   'P 1'
#
loop_
_entity.id
_entity.type
_entity.pdbx_description
1 polymer ?
#
loop_
_entity_poly.entity_id
_entity_poly.type
_entity_poly.pdbx_seq_one_letter_code
_entity_poly.pdbx_strand_id
1 'polypeptide(L)'
;AFENVPKHKLGHKKMVVIQLSGGNDGLNTVVPFRNDLYYKKRPKIAINYKNLLHLNNELALPDYMSPLKNLYDSGYLSIINNVGYPNPVRSHF
;
A
#
# COMPACT_ATOMS: atom_id res chain seq x y z
N ALA A 1 10.76 18.52 -1.43
CA ALA A 1 11.75 17.48 -1.04
C ALA A 1 12.74 17.11 -2.15
N PHE A 2 12.47 17.40 -3.43
CA PHE A 2 13.34 16.97 -4.54
C PHE A 2 13.89 18.11 -5.43
N GLU A 3 13.61 19.37 -5.10
CA GLU A 3 13.94 20.50 -5.99
C GLU A 3 15.44 20.83 -6.06
N ASN A 4 16.24 20.36 -5.09
CA ASN A 4 17.65 20.74 -4.96
C ASN A 4 18.65 19.62 -5.30
N VAL A 5 18.27 18.63 -6.10
CA VAL A 5 19.22 17.59 -6.53
C VAL A 5 19.92 18.02 -7.83
N PRO A 6 21.27 18.23 -7.84
CA PRO A 6 22.00 18.64 -9.03
C PRO A 6 21.88 17.59 -10.15
N LYS A 7 21.43 18.02 -11.34
CA LYS A 7 21.16 17.15 -12.51
C LYS A 7 22.31 16.22 -12.90
N HIS A 8 23.56 16.60 -12.63
CA HIS A 8 24.76 15.81 -12.99
C HIS A 8 25.16 14.71 -12.00
N LYS A 9 24.52 14.59 -10.82
CA LYS A 9 24.84 13.54 -9.82
C LYS A 9 23.92 12.32 -9.86
N LEU A 10 22.86 12.37 -10.66
CA LEU A 10 21.97 11.25 -10.91
C LEU A 10 22.46 10.63 -12.21
N GLY A 11 23.09 9.45 -12.17
CA GLY A 11 23.39 8.68 -13.40
C GLY A 11 22.12 8.39 -14.20
N HIS A 12 22.17 7.48 -15.18
CA HIS A 12 21.01 7.07 -16.02
C HIS A 12 19.85 6.37 -15.24
N LYS A 13 19.55 6.78 -14.01
CA LYS A 13 18.46 6.31 -13.16
C LYS A 13 17.14 6.84 -13.72
N LYS A 14 16.28 5.92 -14.13
CA LYS A 14 14.93 6.21 -14.60
C LYS A 14 13.96 6.01 -13.44
N MET A 15 13.12 7.00 -13.19
CA MET A 15 11.97 6.86 -12.29
C MET A 15 10.75 6.59 -13.15
N VAL A 16 10.02 5.53 -12.82
CA VAL A 16 8.73 5.23 -13.42
C VAL A 16 7.68 5.42 -12.34
N VAL A 17 6.70 6.28 -12.62
CA VAL A 17 5.54 6.49 -11.73
C VAL A 17 4.33 5.94 -12.44
N ILE A 18 3.61 5.04 -11.77
CA ILE A 18 2.36 4.46 -12.27
C ILE A 18 1.22 5.06 -11.46
N GLN A 19 0.38 5.87 -12.09
CA GLN A 19 -0.86 6.35 -11.52
C GLN A 19 -1.99 5.43 -11.95
N LEU A 20 -2.68 4.83 -10.99
CA LEU A 20 -3.89 4.07 -11.24
C LEU A 20 -5.10 4.98 -11.03
N SER A 21 -6.08 4.89 -11.93
CA SER A 21 -7.35 5.63 -11.82
C SER A 21 -8.45 4.71 -11.28
N GLY A 22 -9.30 5.21 -10.39
CA GLY A 22 -10.41 4.45 -9.78
C GLY A 22 -10.40 4.50 -8.25
N GLY A 23 -11.28 3.71 -7.63
CA GLY A 23 -11.39 3.61 -6.18
C GLY A 23 -10.63 2.40 -5.63
N ASN A 24 -9.40 2.62 -5.14
CA ASN A 24 -8.69 1.58 -4.41
C ASN A 24 -9.24 1.42 -3.00
N ASP A 25 -9.62 0.21 -2.62
CA ASP A 25 -9.98 -0.14 -1.26
C ASP A 25 -8.72 -0.47 -0.45
N GLY A 26 -8.07 0.56 0.06
CA GLY A 26 -6.77 0.43 0.75
C GLY A 26 -6.76 -0.57 1.91
N LEU A 27 -7.89 -0.73 2.61
CA LEU A 27 -8.04 -1.67 3.72
C LEU A 27 -8.13 -3.13 3.26
N ASN A 28 -8.48 -3.39 2.00
CA ASN A 28 -8.38 -4.72 1.38
C ASN A 28 -7.10 -4.86 0.53
N THR A 29 -6.35 -3.78 0.26
CA THR A 29 -5.01 -3.87 -0.34
C THR A 29 -3.95 -4.25 0.70
N VAL A 30 -3.95 -3.55 1.84
CA VAL A 30 -3.04 -3.80 2.98
C VAL A 30 -3.91 -3.96 4.21
N VAL A 31 -4.16 -5.22 4.58
CA VAL A 31 -5.18 -5.60 5.56
C VAL A 31 -4.64 -5.45 6.98
N PRO A 32 -5.26 -4.63 7.85
CA PRO A 32 -4.91 -4.53 9.27
C PRO A 32 -5.53 -5.69 10.04
N PHE A 33 -4.98 -6.89 9.87
CA PHE A 33 -5.66 -8.15 10.20
C PHE A 33 -5.92 -8.37 11.70
N ARG A 34 -5.28 -7.59 12.58
CA ARG A 34 -5.54 -7.59 14.04
C ARG A 34 -6.54 -6.54 14.49
N ASN A 35 -6.98 -5.66 13.61
CA ASN A 35 -7.94 -4.62 13.93
C ASN A 35 -9.36 -5.18 13.85
N ASP A 36 -9.99 -5.37 15.00
CA ASP A 36 -11.36 -5.90 15.09
C ASP A 36 -12.42 -4.94 14.52
N LEU A 37 -12.15 -3.63 14.49
CA LEU A 37 -13.02 -2.66 13.82
C LEU A 37 -13.06 -2.88 12.30
N TYR A 38 -11.98 -3.34 11.68
CA TYR A 38 -11.97 -3.67 10.25
C TYR A 38 -13.03 -4.73 9.94
N TYR A 39 -13.04 -5.84 10.68
CA TYR A 39 -14.04 -6.90 10.47
C TYR A 39 -15.45 -6.47 10.85
N LYS A 40 -15.62 -5.80 12.00
CA LYS A 40 -16.94 -5.33 12.47
C LYS A 40 -17.59 -4.34 11.51
N LYS A 41 -16.79 -3.45 10.90
CA LYS A 41 -17.29 -2.42 9.98
C LYS A 41 -17.42 -2.90 8.53
N ARG A 42 -16.85 -4.07 8.20
CA ARG A 42 -16.78 -4.59 6.83
C ARG A 42 -17.27 -6.04 6.73
N PRO A 43 -18.43 -6.41 7.30
CA PRO A 43 -18.84 -7.80 7.45
C PRO A 43 -19.01 -8.56 6.12
N LYS A 44 -19.22 -7.85 5.01
CA LYS A 44 -19.40 -8.44 3.67
C LYS A 44 -18.11 -8.53 2.85
N ILE A 45 -17.11 -7.72 3.17
CA ILE A 45 -15.94 -7.50 2.28
C ILE A 45 -14.60 -7.64 3.01
N ALA A 46 -14.59 -7.85 4.33
CA ALA A 46 -13.36 -8.13 5.05
C ALA A 46 -12.74 -9.44 4.55
N ILE A 47 -11.43 -9.44 4.34
CA ILE A 47 -10.69 -10.64 3.92
C ILE A 47 -10.52 -11.56 5.12
N ASN A 48 -10.85 -12.84 4.96
CA ASN A 48 -10.70 -13.83 6.02
C ASN A 48 -9.21 -14.00 6.36
N TYR A 49 -8.90 -14.14 7.64
CA TYR A 49 -7.54 -14.37 8.13
C TYR A 49 -6.80 -15.51 7.41
N LYS A 50 -7.50 -16.58 7.00
CA LYS A 50 -6.90 -17.70 6.26
C LYS A 50 -6.42 -17.35 4.85
N ASN A 51 -6.89 -16.25 4.28
CA ASN A 51 -6.57 -15.80 2.92
C ASN A 51 -5.55 -14.64 2.95
N LEU A 52 -4.78 -14.53 4.03
CA LEU A 52 -3.83 -13.43 4.26
C LEU A 52 -2.39 -13.93 4.29
N LEU A 53 -1.52 -13.14 3.67
CA LEU A 53 -0.07 -13.28 3.66
C LEU A 53 0.53 -12.20 4.57
N HIS A 54 1.02 -12.58 5.74
CA HIS A 54 1.49 -11.61 6.74
C HIS A 54 2.75 -10.87 6.28
N LEU A 55 2.71 -9.54 6.37
CA LEU A 55 3.87 -8.66 6.14
C LEU A 55 4.64 -8.40 7.43
N ASN A 56 3.91 -8.27 8.54
CA ASN A 56 4.44 -8.11 9.89
C ASN A 56 3.37 -8.53 10.91
N ASN A 57 3.52 -8.10 12.17
CA ASN A 57 2.61 -8.46 13.25
C ASN A 57 1.21 -7.85 13.15
N GLU A 58 0.96 -6.86 12.27
CA GLU A 58 -0.30 -6.11 12.20
C GLU A 58 -0.91 -6.02 10.79
N LEU A 59 -0.08 -6.13 9.76
CA LEU A 59 -0.46 -5.95 8.36
C LEU A 59 -0.23 -7.21 7.53
N ALA A 60 -1.12 -7.44 6.57
CA ALA A 60 -1.04 -8.53 5.61
C ALA A 60 -1.49 -8.11 4.21
N LEU A 61 -1.05 -8.84 3.19
CA LEU A 61 -1.61 -8.78 1.85
C LEU A 61 -2.63 -9.91 1.65
N PRO A 62 -3.67 -9.72 0.83
CA PRO A 62 -4.48 -10.85 0.37
C PRO A 62 -3.66 -11.86 -0.45
N ASP A 63 -4.07 -13.12 -0.43
CA ASP A 63 -3.43 -14.23 -1.17
C ASP A 63 -3.30 -13.98 -2.69
N TYR A 64 -4.28 -13.31 -3.31
CA TYR A 64 -4.24 -12.91 -4.72
C TYR A 64 -3.14 -11.88 -5.03
N MET A 65 -2.50 -11.29 -4.01
CA MET A 65 -1.32 -10.43 -4.14
C MET A 65 0.01 -11.17 -3.85
N SER A 66 0.02 -12.51 -3.88
CA SER A 66 1.24 -13.33 -3.70
C SER A 66 2.48 -12.82 -4.48
N PRO A 67 2.37 -12.37 -5.75
CA PRO A 67 3.54 -11.83 -6.46
C PRO A 67 4.16 -10.59 -5.78
N LEU A 68 3.35 -9.72 -5.18
CA LEU A 68 3.83 -8.56 -4.43
C LEU A 68 4.46 -8.96 -3.10
N LYS A 69 3.93 -10.00 -2.44
CA LYS A 69 4.53 -10.56 -1.23
C LYS A 69 5.96 -11.05 -1.49
N ASN A 70 6.20 -11.72 -2.62
CA ASN A 70 7.54 -12.17 -2.99
C ASN A 70 8.53 -11.00 -3.15
N LEU A 71 8.09 -9.88 -3.73
CA LEU A 71 8.91 -8.68 -3.86
C LEU A 71 9.18 -8.04 -2.50
N TYR A 72 8.17 -8.01 -1.62
CA TYR A 72 8.31 -7.49 -0.26
C TYR A 72 9.33 -8.30 0.55
N ASP A 73 9.21 -9.64 0.52
CA ASP A 73 10.12 -10.55 1.23
C ASP A 73 11.56 -10.45 0.71
N SER A 74 11.72 -10.16 -0.58
CA SER A 74 13.02 -9.96 -1.20
C SER A 74 13.59 -8.55 -1.00
N GLY A 75 12.87 -7.66 -0.30
CA GLY A 75 13.28 -6.28 -0.04
C GLY A 75 13.13 -5.31 -1.22
N TYR A 76 12.43 -5.72 -2.29
CA TYR A 76 12.21 -4.91 -3.50
C TYR A 76 10.92 -4.08 -3.46
N LEU A 77 10.01 -4.36 -2.51
CA LEU A 77 8.77 -3.62 -2.32
C LEU A 77 8.73 -3.00 -0.92
N SER A 78 8.37 -1.72 -0.86
CA SER A 78 8.04 -1.02 0.38
C SER A 78 6.61 -0.48 0.31
N ILE A 79 5.94 -0.46 1.45
CA ILE A 79 4.56 0.04 1.58
C ILE A 79 4.59 1.24 2.50
N ILE A 80 4.04 2.36 2.02
CA ILE A 80 3.91 3.59 2.80
C ILE A 80 2.42 3.83 3.02
N ASN A 81 1.95 3.59 4.25
CA ASN A 81 0.56 3.81 4.66
C ASN A 81 0.37 5.25 5.16
N ASN A 82 -0.90 5.67 5.28
CA ASN A 82 -1.29 6.97 5.83
C ASN A 82 -0.64 8.18 5.13
N VAL A 83 -0.39 8.08 3.81
CA VAL A 83 0.09 9.20 3.01
C VAL A 83 -1.06 10.19 2.81
N GLY A 84 -0.82 11.45 3.14
CA GLY A 84 -1.79 12.54 3.00
C GLY A 84 -1.10 13.90 3.04
N TYR A 85 -1.90 14.97 2.99
CA TYR A 85 -1.42 16.35 3.07
C TYR A 85 -2.17 17.12 4.18
N PRO A 86 -1.60 18.21 4.73
CA PRO A 86 -2.08 18.83 5.98
C PRO A 86 -3.52 19.36 5.99
N ASN A 87 -4.21 19.42 4.85
CA ASN A 87 -5.59 19.89 4.73
C ASN A 87 -6.35 19.10 3.65
N PRO A 88 -6.70 17.82 3.90
CA PRO A 88 -7.30 16.97 2.88
C PRO A 88 -8.67 17.52 2.47
N VAL A 89 -8.82 17.88 1.19
CA VAL A 89 -10.15 18.04 0.61
C VAL A 89 -10.74 16.66 0.37
N ARG A 90 -12.05 16.51 0.55
CA ARG A 90 -12.78 15.28 0.21
C ARG A 90 -12.96 15.08 -1.30
N SER A 91 -12.21 15.83 -2.12
CA SER A 91 -12.18 15.64 -3.56
C SER A 91 -11.56 14.28 -3.85
N HIS A 92 -12.29 13.47 -4.61
CA HIS A 92 -11.79 12.22 -5.18
C HIS A 92 -11.16 12.43 -6.58
N PHE A 93 -10.97 13.69 -6.97
CA PHE A 93 -10.36 14.15 -8.21
C PHE A 93 -9.10 14.96 -7.91
#